data_AF-A0A939KX28-F1
#
_entry.id   AF-A0A939KX28-F1
#
_cell.length_a   1.000
_cell.length_b   1.000
_cell.length_c   1.000
_cell.angle_alpha   90.00
_cell.angle_beta   90.00
_cell.angle_gamma   90.00
#
_symmetry.space_group_name_H-M   'P 1'
#
loop_
_entity.id
_entity.type
_entity.pdbx_description
1 polymer ?
#
loop_
_entity_poly.entity_id
_entity_poly.type
_entity_poly.pdbx_seq_one_letter_code
_entity_poly.pdbx_strand_id
1 'polypeptide(L)'
;MHHDEDLLEQLTADHRSVLVHFSELSGIPSRDPQRKELADLVTDQLVRHTQAEEEHLYPLARDRLADGPAVVERELADHRAVEALLEELRPTHVTSPRFDRLVARLAEEVTRHAGDEEARLFPAVRAVASEAELRDLAARARETKEASTGRPRHQPPSERPADRLPPPERSAAERMRDFLTPGGPAPSSS
;
A
#
# COMPACT_ATOMS: atom_id res chain seq x y z
N MET A 1 2.47 -32.06 1.00
CA MET A 1 2.46 -32.11 2.48
C MET A 1 3.31 -30.93 2.95
N HIS A 2 2.69 -29.80 3.24
CA HIS A 2 3.37 -28.64 3.84
C HIS A 2 2.65 -28.34 5.14
N HIS A 3 2.99 -29.07 6.20
CA HIS A 3 2.31 -28.98 7.50
C HIS A 3 3.29 -28.84 8.65
N ASP A 4 4.34 -28.03 8.47
CA ASP A 4 5.26 -27.69 9.57
C ASP A 4 5.91 -26.30 9.50
N GLU A 5 5.64 -25.48 8.46
CA GLU A 5 6.24 -24.16 8.32
C GLU A 5 5.64 -23.16 9.32
N ASP A 6 6.51 -22.49 10.08
CA ASP A 6 6.11 -21.46 11.04
C ASP A 6 6.01 -20.05 10.42
N LEU A 7 5.49 -19.08 11.19
CA LEU A 7 5.22 -17.74 10.69
C LEU A 7 6.47 -17.07 10.08
N LEU A 8 7.62 -17.19 10.73
CA LEU A 8 8.83 -16.48 10.30
C LEU A 8 9.41 -17.14 9.04
N GLU A 9 9.32 -18.47 8.93
CA GLU A 9 9.70 -19.18 7.70
C GLU A 9 8.78 -18.77 6.54
N GLN A 10 7.48 -18.70 6.78
CA GLN A 10 6.50 -18.27 5.78
C GLN A 10 6.76 -16.83 5.29
N LEU A 11 7.06 -15.90 6.20
CA LEU A 11 7.37 -14.51 5.83
C LEU A 11 8.71 -14.41 5.08
N THR A 12 9.71 -15.19 5.49
CA THR A 12 10.98 -15.32 4.75
C THR A 12 10.76 -15.87 3.33
N ALA A 13 9.84 -16.82 3.16
CA ALA A 13 9.48 -17.35 1.85
C ALA A 13 8.81 -16.28 0.97
N ASP A 14 7.94 -15.45 1.54
CA ASP A 14 7.35 -14.31 0.84
C ASP A 14 8.41 -13.31 0.40
N HIS A 15 9.34 -12.91 1.29
CA HIS A 15 10.46 -12.03 0.97
C HIS A 15 11.23 -12.56 -0.23
N ARG A 16 11.63 -13.83 -0.19
CA ARG A 16 12.35 -14.47 -1.29
C ARG A 16 11.55 -14.41 -2.59
N SER A 17 10.25 -14.69 -2.56
CA SER A 17 9.40 -14.65 -3.75
C SER A 17 9.37 -13.24 -4.35
N VAL A 18 9.17 -12.22 -3.52
CA VAL A 18 9.12 -10.82 -3.99
C VAL A 18 10.47 -10.37 -4.56
N LEU A 19 11.59 -10.72 -3.91
CA LEU A 19 12.93 -10.40 -4.40
C LEU A 19 13.25 -11.09 -5.73
N VAL A 20 12.79 -12.33 -5.93
CA VAL A 20 12.88 -13.01 -7.23
C VAL A 20 12.12 -12.23 -8.30
N HIS A 21 10.89 -11.79 -8.02
CA HIS A 21 10.11 -11.00 -8.99
C HIS A 21 10.73 -9.63 -9.29
N PHE A 22 11.41 -8.99 -8.34
CA PHE A 22 12.21 -7.78 -8.65
C PHE A 22 13.40 -8.08 -9.56
N SER A 23 14.06 -9.23 -9.38
CA SER A 23 15.12 -9.69 -10.28
C SER A 23 14.57 -9.98 -11.68
N GLU A 24 13.41 -10.62 -11.78
CA GLU A 24 12.72 -10.87 -13.05
C GLU A 24 12.33 -9.55 -13.74
N LEU A 25 11.74 -8.60 -13.01
CA LEU A 25 11.45 -7.24 -13.51
C LEU A 25 12.69 -6.55 -14.08
N SER A 26 13.84 -6.74 -13.44
CA SER A 26 15.11 -6.15 -13.88
C SER A 26 15.64 -6.79 -15.17
N GLY A 27 15.30 -8.06 -15.43
CA GLY A 27 15.67 -8.80 -16.64
C GLY A 27 14.77 -8.51 -17.85
N ILE A 28 13.54 -8.02 -17.65
CA ILE A 28 12.61 -7.70 -18.74
C ILE A 28 12.97 -6.35 -19.37
N PRO A 29 13.05 -6.23 -20.72
CA PRO A 29 13.36 -4.97 -21.40
C PRO A 29 12.48 -3.80 -20.95
N SER A 30 13.06 -2.61 -20.80
CA SER A 30 12.29 -1.40 -20.46
C SER A 30 11.13 -1.19 -21.44
N ARG A 31 10.01 -0.69 -20.93
CA ARG A 31 8.75 -0.45 -21.67
C ARG A 31 7.99 -1.69 -22.14
N ASP A 32 8.49 -2.90 -21.87
CA ASP A 32 7.77 -4.14 -22.17
C ASP A 32 6.49 -4.24 -21.30
N PRO A 33 5.31 -4.52 -21.89
CA PRO A 33 4.05 -4.67 -21.16
C PRO A 33 4.10 -5.71 -20.04
N GLN A 34 4.89 -6.78 -20.17
CA GLN A 34 5.02 -7.84 -19.15
C GLN A 34 5.54 -7.28 -17.81
N ARG A 35 6.29 -6.18 -17.83
CA ARG A 35 6.73 -5.51 -16.59
C ARG A 35 5.54 -5.01 -15.77
N LYS A 36 4.45 -4.58 -16.40
CA LYS A 36 3.27 -4.10 -15.69
C LYS A 36 2.56 -5.24 -14.96
N GLU A 37 2.37 -6.37 -15.65
CA GLU A 37 1.74 -7.56 -15.09
C GLU A 37 2.52 -8.07 -13.87
N LEU A 38 3.85 -8.15 -13.99
CA LEU A 38 4.70 -8.58 -12.89
C LEU A 38 4.75 -7.57 -11.74
N ALA A 39 4.75 -6.26 -12.03
CA ALA A 39 4.66 -5.24 -10.99
C ALA A 39 3.31 -5.26 -10.24
N ASP A 40 2.22 -5.60 -10.92
CA ASP A 40 0.91 -5.78 -10.30
C ASP A 40 0.88 -7.03 -9.41
N LEU A 41 1.53 -8.12 -9.84
CA LEU A 41 1.73 -9.32 -9.00
C LEU A 41 2.52 -9.00 -7.73
N VAL A 42 3.66 -8.30 -7.86
CA VAL A 42 4.49 -7.88 -6.73
C VAL A 42 3.72 -6.97 -5.78
N THR A 43 2.92 -6.05 -6.31
CA THR A 43 2.05 -5.17 -5.51
C THR A 43 1.11 -5.99 -4.65
N ASP A 44 0.46 -6.98 -5.23
CA ASP A 44 -0.53 -7.83 -4.57
C ASP A 44 0.12 -8.76 -3.51
N GLN A 45 1.32 -9.28 -3.79
CA GLN A 45 2.12 -10.03 -2.81
C GLN A 45 2.55 -9.16 -1.62
N LEU A 46 3.09 -7.96 -1.89
CA LEU A 46 3.53 -7.04 -0.84
C LEU A 46 2.38 -6.62 0.07
N VAL A 47 1.21 -6.28 -0.49
CA VAL A 47 0.04 -5.92 0.31
C VAL A 47 -0.37 -7.07 1.25
N ARG A 48 -0.41 -8.30 0.74
CA ARG A 48 -0.77 -9.48 1.54
C ARG A 48 0.23 -9.75 2.65
N HIS A 49 1.51 -9.63 2.31
CA HIS A 49 2.62 -9.86 3.20
C HIS A 49 2.62 -8.85 4.36
N THR A 50 2.60 -7.56 4.08
CA THR A 50 2.58 -6.50 5.10
C THR A 50 1.34 -6.59 5.98
N GLN A 51 0.19 -6.95 5.39
CA GLN A 51 -1.05 -7.17 6.14
C GLN A 51 -0.92 -8.30 7.18
N ALA A 52 -0.23 -9.39 6.83
CA ALA A 52 -0.03 -10.50 7.74
C ALA A 52 0.92 -10.16 8.89
N GLU A 53 1.99 -9.40 8.62
CA GLU A 53 2.90 -8.93 9.67
C GLU A 53 2.22 -8.01 10.65
N GLU A 54 1.46 -7.02 10.15
CA GLU A 54 0.74 -6.07 10.97
C GLU A 54 -0.31 -6.72 11.87
N GLU A 55 -0.95 -7.80 11.42
CA GLU A 55 -1.96 -8.51 12.20
C GLU A 55 -1.40 -9.57 13.16
N HIS A 56 -0.26 -10.19 12.82
CA HIS A 56 0.19 -11.40 13.51
C HIS A 56 1.61 -11.28 14.08
N LEU A 57 2.57 -10.75 13.32
CA LEU A 57 3.97 -10.63 13.77
C LEU A 57 4.15 -9.45 14.72
N TYR A 58 3.70 -8.27 14.31
CA TYR A 58 3.94 -7.02 15.03
C TYR A 58 3.24 -6.94 16.38
N PRO A 59 2.01 -7.46 16.58
CA PRO A 59 1.44 -7.54 17.92
C PRO A 59 2.27 -8.40 18.86
N LEU A 60 2.73 -9.57 18.40
CA LEU A 60 3.60 -10.45 19.18
C LEU A 60 4.93 -9.76 19.53
N ALA A 61 5.57 -9.11 18.56
CA ALA A 61 6.82 -8.39 18.77
C ALA A 61 6.65 -7.19 19.73
N ARG A 62 5.57 -6.41 19.58
CA ARG A 62 5.25 -5.26 20.43
C ARG A 62 5.09 -5.69 21.90
N ASP A 63 4.43 -6.82 22.13
CA ASP A 63 4.09 -7.27 23.49
C ASP A 63 5.22 -8.02 24.19
N ARG A 64 6.10 -8.71 23.44
CA ARG A 64 7.07 -9.64 24.02
C ARG A 64 8.52 -9.17 23.98
N LEU A 65 8.87 -8.23 23.09
CA LEU A 65 10.22 -7.69 23.04
C LEU A 65 10.37 -6.51 24.00
N ALA A 66 11.54 -6.38 24.63
CA ALA A 66 11.82 -5.28 25.56
C ALA A 66 11.64 -3.89 24.92
N ASP A 67 12.12 -3.73 23.67
CA ASP A 67 11.95 -2.51 22.87
C ASP A 67 10.83 -2.65 21.82
N GLY A 68 9.88 -3.56 22.04
CA GLY A 68 8.84 -3.95 21.09
C GLY A 68 8.10 -2.77 20.44
N PRO A 69 7.55 -1.81 21.21
CA PRO A 69 6.85 -0.66 20.63
C PRO A 69 7.70 0.18 19.67
N ALA A 70 8.98 0.42 19.99
CA ALA A 70 9.88 1.21 19.16
C ALA A 70 10.33 0.42 17.91
N VAL A 71 10.54 -0.89 18.05
CA VAL A 71 10.83 -1.79 16.93
C VAL A 71 9.66 -1.78 15.94
N VAL A 72 8.44 -2.02 16.40
CA VAL A 72 7.27 -2.09 15.52
C VAL A 72 6.93 -0.75 14.88
N GLU A 73 7.12 0.38 15.58
CA GLU A 73 6.89 1.69 14.95
C GLU A 73 7.84 1.95 13.77
N ARG A 74 9.09 1.47 13.85
CA ARG A 74 10.02 1.55 12.72
C ARG A 74 9.55 0.70 11.55
N GLU A 75 9.20 -0.57 11.79
CA GLU A 75 8.76 -1.45 10.70
C GLU A 75 7.46 -0.94 10.04
N LEU A 76 6.53 -0.41 10.83
CA LEU A 76 5.33 0.28 10.31
C LEU A 76 5.67 1.52 9.49
N ALA A 77 6.76 2.23 9.81
CA ALA A 77 7.21 3.36 8.99
C ALA A 77 7.76 2.90 7.64
N ASP A 78 8.52 1.80 7.60
CA ASP A 78 8.99 1.19 6.35
C ASP A 78 7.80 0.68 5.51
N HIS A 79 6.79 0.04 6.13
CA HIS A 79 5.54 -0.34 5.44
C HIS A 79 4.85 0.86 4.79
N ARG A 80 4.69 1.97 5.51
CA ARG A 80 4.07 3.19 4.96
C ARG A 80 4.85 3.74 3.76
N ALA A 81 6.18 3.64 3.77
CA ALA A 81 7.01 4.06 2.64
C ALA A 81 6.81 3.15 1.42
N VAL A 82 6.75 1.83 1.63
CA VAL A 82 6.44 0.83 0.60
C VAL A 82 5.04 1.06 0.02
N GLU A 83 4.02 1.24 0.86
CA GLU A 83 2.64 1.48 0.43
C GLU A 83 2.52 2.76 -0.42
N ALA A 84 3.17 3.84 -0.02
CA ALA A 84 3.19 5.08 -0.81
C ALA A 84 3.80 4.86 -2.20
N LEU A 85 4.87 4.07 -2.32
CA LEU A 85 5.45 3.71 -3.61
C LEU A 85 4.50 2.86 -4.45
N LEU A 86 3.78 1.91 -3.84
CA LEU A 86 2.78 1.09 -4.52
C LEU A 86 1.62 1.93 -5.06
N GLU A 87 1.15 2.91 -4.28
CA GLU A 87 0.11 3.85 -4.71
C GLU A 87 0.52 4.66 -5.94
N GLU A 88 1.77 5.12 -5.98
CA GLU A 88 2.30 5.81 -7.16
C GLU A 88 2.53 4.87 -8.34
N LEU A 89 2.96 3.63 -8.10
CA LEU A 89 3.30 2.65 -9.13
C LEU A 89 2.06 2.14 -9.86
N ARG A 90 0.98 1.85 -9.14
CA ARG A 90 -0.26 1.25 -9.70
C ARG A 90 -0.82 1.98 -10.93
N PRO A 91 -1.04 3.30 -10.92
CA PRO A 91 -1.55 4.03 -12.08
C PRO A 91 -0.46 4.41 -13.09
N THR A 92 0.82 4.17 -12.78
CA THR A 92 1.92 4.59 -13.65
C THR A 92 2.05 3.66 -14.86
N HIS A 93 2.00 4.24 -16.05
CA HIS A 93 2.15 3.49 -17.29
C HIS A 93 3.57 2.93 -17.44
N VAL A 94 3.69 1.67 -17.87
CA VAL A 94 4.95 0.91 -17.98
C VAL A 94 6.00 1.54 -18.89
N THR A 95 5.57 2.34 -19.88
CA THR A 95 6.48 3.03 -20.80
C THR A 95 7.06 4.33 -20.25
N SER A 96 6.57 4.77 -19.08
CA SER A 96 7.00 5.99 -18.40
C SER A 96 8.33 5.76 -17.69
N PRO A 97 9.33 6.67 -17.83
CA PRO A 97 10.54 6.62 -17.02
C PRO A 97 10.28 6.69 -15.51
N ARG A 98 9.09 7.17 -15.08
CA ARG A 98 8.66 7.13 -13.68
C ARG A 98 8.46 5.70 -13.20
N PHE A 99 7.94 4.80 -14.05
CA PHE A 99 7.72 3.40 -13.71
C PHE A 99 9.03 2.74 -13.25
N ASP A 100 10.08 2.89 -14.06
CA ASP A 100 11.39 2.30 -13.76
C ASP A 100 11.98 2.83 -12.44
N ARG A 101 11.84 4.14 -12.17
CA ARG A 101 12.28 4.72 -10.91
C ARG A 101 11.48 4.21 -9.70
N LEU A 102 10.17 4.06 -9.84
CA LEU A 102 9.31 3.55 -8.77
C LEU A 102 9.62 2.09 -8.48
N VAL A 103 9.78 1.25 -9.50
CA VAL A 103 10.18 -0.17 -9.32
C VAL A 103 11.54 -0.27 -8.65
N ALA A 104 12.54 0.51 -9.09
CA ALA A 104 13.87 0.49 -8.49
C ALA A 104 13.84 0.91 -7.01
N ARG A 105 13.13 1.99 -6.67
CA ARG A 105 12.97 2.43 -5.28
C ARG A 105 12.21 1.40 -4.45
N LEU A 106 11.12 0.84 -4.98
CA LEU A 106 10.35 -0.19 -4.28
C LEU A 106 11.22 -1.41 -3.97
N ALA A 107 12.03 -1.87 -4.94
CA ALA A 107 12.95 -2.98 -4.74
C ALA A 107 13.99 -2.67 -3.64
N GLU A 108 14.55 -1.46 -3.62
CA GLU A 108 15.50 -1.02 -2.58
C GLU A 108 14.86 -1.02 -1.18
N GLU A 109 13.69 -0.40 -1.03
CA GLU A 109 12.97 -0.32 0.24
C GLU A 109 12.58 -1.70 0.77
N VAL A 110 12.03 -2.57 -0.08
CA VAL A 110 11.65 -3.94 0.30
C VAL A 110 12.87 -4.79 0.64
N THR A 111 13.97 -4.67 -0.12
CA THR A 111 15.21 -5.42 0.17
C THR A 111 15.79 -5.03 1.53
N ARG A 112 15.78 -3.72 1.84
CA ARG A 112 16.25 -3.23 3.14
C ARG A 112 15.37 -3.74 4.27
N HIS A 113 14.05 -3.58 4.15
CA HIS A 113 13.09 -4.02 5.15
C HIS A 113 13.20 -5.53 5.43
N ALA A 114 13.12 -6.37 4.39
CA ALA A 114 13.25 -7.82 4.54
C ALA A 114 14.58 -8.23 5.20
N GLY A 115 15.68 -7.56 4.81
CA GLY A 115 16.99 -7.81 5.40
C GLY A 115 17.08 -7.42 6.88
N ASP A 116 16.52 -6.27 7.27
CA ASP A 116 16.49 -5.82 8.66
C ASP A 116 15.62 -6.74 9.54
N GLU A 117 14.47 -7.18 9.02
CA GLU A 117 13.60 -8.11 9.73
C GLU A 117 14.26 -9.48 9.93
N GLU A 118 14.74 -10.10 8.85
CA GLU A 118 15.37 -11.43 8.92
C GLU A 118 16.65 -11.44 9.76
N ALA A 119 17.41 -10.34 9.76
CA ALA A 119 18.65 -10.23 10.54
C ALA A 119 18.43 -9.87 12.01
N ARG A 120 17.31 -9.20 12.35
CA ARG A 120 17.12 -8.61 13.68
C ARG A 120 15.80 -8.96 14.32
N LEU A 121 14.68 -8.68 13.65
CA LEU A 121 13.35 -8.88 14.22
C LEU A 121 13.03 -10.36 14.39
N PHE A 122 13.22 -11.17 13.34
CA PHE A 122 12.85 -12.58 13.36
C PHE A 122 13.65 -13.38 14.41
N PRO A 123 14.99 -13.22 14.55
CA PRO A 123 15.72 -13.86 15.64
C PRO A 123 15.25 -13.42 17.03
N ALA A 124 14.89 -12.14 17.20
CA ALA A 124 14.39 -11.63 18.47
C ALA A 124 13.02 -12.24 18.83
N VAL A 125 12.10 -12.31 17.86
CA VAL A 125 10.79 -12.97 18.03
C VAL A 125 10.96 -14.45 18.31
N ARG A 126 11.85 -15.14 17.57
CA ARG A 126 12.18 -16.55 17.77
C ARG A 126 12.66 -16.86 19.19
N ALA A 127 13.36 -15.93 19.82
CA ALA A 127 13.86 -16.10 21.19
C ALA A 127 12.77 -16.00 22.27
N VAL A 128 11.61 -15.42 21.96
CA VAL A 128 10.54 -15.13 22.94
C VAL A 128 9.22 -15.85 22.65
N ALA A 129 9.07 -16.46 21.48
CA ALA A 129 7.87 -17.17 21.05
C ALA A 129 8.13 -18.68 20.95
N SER A 130 7.10 -19.48 21.28
CA SER A 130 7.21 -20.93 21.12
C SER A 130 6.98 -21.35 19.67
N GLU A 131 7.55 -22.47 19.25
CA GLU A 131 7.34 -23.01 17.90
C GLU A 131 5.86 -23.31 17.61
N ALA A 132 5.11 -23.78 18.62
CA ALA A 132 3.68 -24.03 18.49
C ALA A 132 2.87 -22.72 18.26
N GLU A 133 3.24 -21.65 18.97
CA GLU A 133 2.64 -20.32 18.79
C GLU A 133 2.94 -19.76 17.40
N LEU A 134 4.19 -19.88 16.92
CA LEU A 134 4.56 -19.43 15.57
C LEU A 134 3.86 -20.24 14.46
N ARG A 135 3.62 -21.54 14.66
CA ARG A 135 2.82 -22.36 13.73
C ARG A 135 1.35 -21.94 13.71
N ASP A 136 0.75 -21.64 14.87
CA ASP A 136 -0.63 -21.14 14.95
C ASP A 136 -0.78 -19.80 14.22
N LEU A 137 0.14 -18.88 14.49
CA LEU A 137 0.18 -17.59 13.80
C LEU A 137 0.41 -17.75 12.29
N ALA A 138 1.20 -18.72 11.84
CA ALA A 138 1.36 -19.03 10.42
C ALA A 138 0.03 -19.41 9.76
N ALA A 139 -0.78 -20.24 10.43
CA ALA A 139 -2.09 -20.63 9.92
C ALA A 139 -3.02 -19.42 9.77
N ARG A 140 -3.08 -18.56 10.80
CA ARG A 140 -3.88 -17.33 10.77
C ARG A 140 -3.37 -16.32 9.74
N ALA A 141 -2.06 -16.20 9.58
CA ALA A 141 -1.44 -15.36 8.55
C ALA A 141 -1.80 -15.81 7.13
N ARG A 142 -1.89 -17.13 6.87
CA ARG A 142 -2.38 -17.65 5.58
C ARG A 142 -3.82 -17.25 5.32
N GLU A 143 -4.71 -17.42 6.29
CA GLU A 143 -6.11 -16.98 6.18
C GLU A 143 -6.23 -15.48 5.91
N THR A 144 -5.46 -14.67 6.63
CA THR A 144 -5.38 -13.20 6.41
C THR A 144 -4.90 -12.86 4.99
N LYS A 145 -3.88 -13.56 4.47
CA LYS A 145 -3.37 -13.36 3.11
C LYS A 145 -4.43 -13.74 2.07
N GLU A 146 -5.11 -14.86 2.23
CA GLU A 146 -6.19 -15.30 1.34
C GLU A 146 -7.38 -14.35 1.33
N ALA A 147 -7.70 -13.73 2.46
CA ALA A 147 -8.80 -12.76 2.59
C ALA A 147 -8.43 -11.34 2.14
N SER A 148 -7.15 -11.04 1.89
CA SER A 148 -6.71 -9.71 1.49
C SER A 148 -7.19 -9.32 0.09
N THR A 149 -7.45 -8.02 -0.10
CA THR A 149 -7.98 -7.48 -1.37
C THR A 149 -6.91 -6.94 -2.33
N GLY A 150 -5.62 -7.14 -2.02
CA GLY A 150 -4.51 -6.61 -2.85
C GLY A 150 -4.42 -5.08 -2.88
N ARG A 151 -5.13 -4.40 -1.98
CA ARG A 151 -5.11 -2.95 -1.82
C ARG A 151 -4.36 -2.57 -0.53
N PRO A 152 -3.39 -1.63 -0.59
CA PRO A 152 -2.71 -1.12 0.60
C PRO A 152 -3.69 -0.70 1.71
N ARG A 153 -3.28 -0.82 2.98
CA ARG A 153 -4.16 -0.54 4.13
C ARG A 153 -4.15 0.90 4.57
N HIS A 154 -2.97 1.52 4.62
CA HIS A 154 -2.83 2.89 5.12
C HIS A 154 -3.10 3.93 4.03
N GLN A 155 -3.94 3.58 3.05
CA GLN A 155 -4.35 4.52 2.03
C GLN A 155 -5.02 5.73 2.68
N PRO A 156 -4.53 6.95 2.44
CA PRO A 156 -5.36 8.11 2.68
C PRO A 156 -6.64 7.94 1.85
N PRO A 157 -7.80 8.43 2.32
CA PRO A 157 -9.03 8.36 1.54
C PRO A 157 -8.71 8.89 0.15
N SER A 158 -8.94 8.08 -0.89
CA SER A 158 -8.79 8.57 -2.25
C SER A 158 -9.75 9.75 -2.36
N GLU A 159 -9.22 10.97 -2.41
CA GLU A 159 -10.00 12.10 -2.88
C GLU A 159 -10.37 11.73 -4.31
N ARG A 160 -11.57 11.18 -4.48
CA ARG A 160 -12.25 11.21 -5.77
C ARG A 160 -12.08 12.65 -6.26
N PRO A 161 -11.67 12.91 -7.52
CA PRO A 161 -11.73 14.27 -8.02
C PRO A 161 -13.15 14.73 -7.73
N ALA A 162 -13.28 15.76 -6.91
CA ALA A 162 -14.57 16.29 -6.52
C ALA A 162 -15.16 16.94 -7.77
N ASP A 163 -15.72 16.11 -8.66
CA ASP A 163 -16.59 16.55 -9.75
C ASP A 163 -17.97 16.83 -9.14
N ARG A 164 -17.96 17.80 -8.24
CA ARG A 164 -19.09 18.53 -7.69
C ARG A 164 -18.64 19.97 -7.61
N LEU A 165 -18.51 20.61 -8.77
CA LEU A 165 -18.97 21.99 -8.79
C LEU A 165 -20.44 21.96 -8.35
N PRO A 166 -20.83 22.68 -7.28
CA PRO A 166 -22.24 22.96 -7.09
C PRO A 166 -22.75 23.61 -8.39
N PRO A 167 -23.94 23.25 -8.90
CA PRO A 167 -24.48 23.95 -10.06
C PRO A 167 -24.48 25.43 -9.71
N PRO A 168 -24.02 26.33 -10.61
CA PRO A 168 -24.11 27.76 -10.34
C PRO A 168 -25.58 28.03 -10.06
N GLU A 169 -25.88 28.64 -8.91
CA GLU A 169 -27.26 28.81 -8.44
C GLU A 169 -28.13 29.65 -9.41
N ARG A 170 -27.55 30.17 -10.49
CA ARG A 170 -28.24 30.78 -11.63
C ARG A 170 -27.52 30.51 -12.95
N SER A 171 -28.29 30.24 -14.00
CA SER A 171 -27.81 30.09 -15.37
C SER A 171 -27.22 31.40 -15.90
N ALA A 172 -26.22 31.34 -16.79
CA ALA A 172 -25.70 32.53 -17.47
C ALA A 172 -26.80 33.27 -18.27
N ALA A 173 -27.83 32.55 -18.73
CA ALA A 173 -28.99 33.11 -19.41
C ALA A 173 -29.91 33.93 -18.48
N GLU A 174 -29.87 33.70 -17.17
CA GLU A 174 -30.61 34.50 -16.19
C GLU A 174 -29.87 35.80 -15.87
N ARG A 175 -28.53 35.76 -15.74
CA ARG A 175 -27.71 36.96 -15.55
C ARG A 175 -27.77 37.93 -16.73
N MET A 176 -27.95 37.42 -17.96
CA MET A 176 -28.05 38.25 -19.17
C MET A 176 -29.40 39.00 -19.27
N ARG A 177 -30.48 38.50 -18.64
CA ARG A 177 -31.80 39.14 -18.68
C ARG A 177 -31.87 40.42 -17.83
N ASP A 178 -31.14 40.48 -16.73
CA ASP A 178 -31.09 41.67 -15.87
C ASP A 178 -30.30 42.84 -16.51
N PHE A 179 -29.32 42.54 -17.36
CA PHE A 179 -28.57 43.57 -18.09
C PHE A 179 -29.31 44.19 -19.27
N LEU A 180 -30.42 43.58 -19.73
CA LEU A 180 -31.17 44.02 -20.91
C LEU A 180 -32.52 44.68 -20.59
N THR A 181 -32.84 44.91 -19.32
CA THR A 181 -34.06 45.64 -18.93
C THR A 181 -33.71 46.98 -18.27
N PRO A 182 -33.59 48.07 -19.04
CA PRO A 182 -33.54 49.41 -18.48
C PRO A 182 -34.98 49.92 -18.25
N GLY A 183 -35.28 50.34 -17.02
CA GLY A 183 -36.33 51.33 -16.74
C GLY A 183 -37.60 50.82 -16.10
N GLY A 184 -37.67 50.90 -14.77
CA GLY A 184 -38.93 51.06 -14.04
C GLY A 184 -39.01 52.49 -13.49
N PRO A 185 -40.04 53.29 -13.82
CA PRO A 185 -40.20 54.61 -13.23
C PRO A 185 -40.86 54.53 -11.83
N ALA A 186 -40.39 55.36 -10.91
CA ALA A 186 -41.19 55.89 -9.80
C ALA A 186 -41.83 57.22 -10.25
N PRO A 187 -42.69 57.91 -9.47
CA PRO A 187 -43.52 57.54 -8.30
C PRO A 187 -45.00 58.03 -8.47
N SER A 188 -45.87 57.82 -7.46
CA SER A 188 -46.63 58.92 -6.81
C SER A 188 -47.62 58.45 -5.73
N SER A 189 -47.79 59.34 -4.76
CA SER A 189 -48.48 59.24 -3.47
C SER A 189 -50.00 59.30 -3.52
N SER A 190 -50.66 58.74 -2.50
CA SER A 190 -51.73 59.36 -1.70
C SER A 190 -51.93 58.57 -0.40
#